data_AF-A0A856MR78-F1
#
_entry.id   AF-A0A856MR78-F1
#
_cell.length_a   1.000
_cell.length_b   1.000
_cell.length_c   1.000
_cell.angle_alpha   90.00
_cell.angle_beta   90.00
_cell.angle_gamma   90.00
#
_symmetry.space_group_name_H-M   'P 1'
#
loop_
_entity.id
_entity.type
_entity.pdbx_description
1 polymer ?
#
loop_
_entity_poly.entity_id
_entity_poly.type
_entity_poly.pdbx_seq_one_letter_code
_entity_poly.pdbx_strand_id
1 'polypeptide(L)' 'MDNQKINYLLEGICTFHWNADFKKFCEVCNFDPNHAYSHEKWQHWQQLVSSIKAFDQNILAKLIEAGHR' A
#
# COMPACT_ATOMS: atom_id res chain seq x y z
N MET A 1 -15.17 12.70 -2.12
CA MET A 1 -14.94 11.27 -2.46
C MET A 1 -15.62 10.44 -1.40
N ASP A 2 -16.23 9.30 -1.73
CA ASP A 2 -16.90 8.48 -0.72
C ASP A 2 -15.86 7.93 0.27
N ASN A 3 -16.03 8.20 1.56
CA ASN A 3 -15.19 7.67 2.65
C ASN A 3 -15.06 6.14 2.56
N GLN A 4 -16.05 5.47 1.97
CA GLN A 4 -16.02 4.05 1.70
C GLN A 4 -14.87 3.62 0.77
N LYS A 5 -14.52 4.40 -0.26
CA LYS A 5 -13.43 4.07 -1.20
C LYS A 5 -12.05 4.16 -0.52
N ILE A 6 -11.87 5.12 0.37
CA ILE A 6 -10.64 5.25 1.16
C ILE A 6 -10.53 4.07 2.12
N ASN A 7 -11.63 3.72 2.80
CA ASN A 7 -11.65 2.55 3.68
C ASN A 7 -11.24 1.28 2.95
N TYR A 8 -11.81 1.02 1.76
CA TYR A 8 -11.42 -0.13 0.95
C TYR A 8 -9.94 -0.13 0.56
N LEU A 9 -9.37 1.05 0.23
CA LEU A 9 -7.95 1.17 -0.08
C LEU A 9 -7.08 0.84 1.15
N LEU A 10 -7.39 1.44 2.29
CA LEU A 10 -6.63 1.26 3.53
C LEU A 10 -6.71 -0.17 4.05
N GLU A 11 -7.92 -0.73 4.07
CA GLU A 11 -8.18 -2.10 4.48
C GLU A 11 -7.49 -3.09 3.55
N GLY A 12 -7.56 -2.87 2.22
CA GLY A 12 -6.89 -3.71 1.23
C GLY A 12 -5.36 -3.71 1.40
N ILE A 13 -4.76 -2.53 1.51
CA ILE A 13 -3.30 -2.36 1.70
C ILE A 13 -2.85 -3.00 3.02
N CYS A 14 -3.56 -2.74 4.13
CA CYS A 14 -3.19 -3.27 5.44
C CYS A 14 -3.39 -4.79 5.53
N THR A 15 -4.49 -5.31 4.97
CA THR A 15 -4.78 -6.75 4.93
C THR A 15 -3.75 -7.49 4.09
N PHE A 16 -3.37 -6.94 2.94
CA PHE A 16 -2.31 -7.53 2.13
C PHE A 16 -0.96 -7.50 2.87
N HIS A 17 -0.60 -6.37 3.49
CA HIS A 17 0.63 -6.25 4.29
C HIS A 17 0.72 -7.27 5.44
N TRP A 18 -0.39 -7.55 6.11
CA TRP A 18 -0.44 -8.52 7.21
C TRP A 18 -0.28 -9.97 6.74
N ASN A 19 -0.86 -10.30 5.57
CA ASN A 19 -0.96 -11.67 5.10
C ASN A 19 0.10 -12.06 4.06
N ALA A 20 0.76 -11.09 3.44
CA ALA A 20 1.75 -11.32 2.39
C ALA A 20 3.18 -11.21 2.92
N ASP A 21 3.97 -12.24 2.66
CA ASP A 21 5.42 -12.17 2.75
C ASP A 21 6.02 -11.67 1.43
N PHE A 22 7.36 -11.57 1.37
CA PHE A 22 8.08 -11.16 0.16
C PHE A 22 7.76 -12.04 -1.06
N LYS A 23 7.58 -13.35 -0.85
CA LYS A 23 7.30 -14.29 -1.95
C LYS A 23 5.91 -14.04 -2.52
N LYS A 24 4.90 -13.84 -1.66
CA LYS A 24 3.54 -13.53 -2.08
C LYS A 24 3.45 -12.16 -2.76
N PHE A 25 4.21 -11.18 -2.27
CA PHE A 25 4.36 -9.88 -2.95
C PHE A 25 4.93 -10.04 -4.37
N CYS A 26 6.01 -10.82 -4.52
CA CYS A 26 6.58 -11.09 -5.84
C CYS A 26 5.60 -11.81 -6.77
N GLU A 27 4.85 -12.79 -6.26
CA GLU A 27 3.82 -13.51 -7.02
C GLU A 27 2.74 -12.56 -7.55
N VAL A 28 2.20 -11.69 -6.70
CA VAL A 28 1.12 -10.75 -7.08
C VAL A 28 1.62 -9.69 -8.06
N CYS A 29 2.84 -9.19 -7.88
CA CYS A 29 3.42 -8.18 -8.74
C CYS A 29 4.11 -8.77 -9.99
N ASN A 30 4.13 -10.10 -10.15
CA ASN A 30 4.86 -10.81 -11.19
C ASN A 30 6.36 -10.41 -11.25
N PHE A 31 6.99 -10.34 -10.08
CA PHE A 31 8.41 -10.05 -9.92
C PHE A 31 9.22 -11.33 -9.74
N ASP A 32 10.47 -11.31 -10.23
CA ASP A 32 11.43 -12.37 -9.94
C ASP A 32 11.99 -12.19 -8.52
N PRO A 33 11.73 -13.11 -7.57
CA PRO A 33 12.18 -12.97 -6.19
C PRO A 33 13.71 -13.00 -6.03
N ASN A 34 14.47 -13.41 -7.05
CA ASN A 34 15.93 -13.42 -7.01
C ASN A 34 16.55 -12.11 -7.51
N HIS A 35 15.74 -11.19 -8.05
CA HIS A 35 16.23 -9.95 -8.61
C HIS A 35 16.27 -8.84 -7.55
N ALA A 36 17.36 -8.06 -7.51
CA ALA A 36 17.55 -6.97 -6.54
C ALA A 36 16.41 -5.93 -6.58
N TYR A 37 15.90 -5.64 -7.78
CA TYR A 37 14.72 -4.79 -7.99
C TYR A 37 13.51 -5.22 -7.15
N SER A 38 13.24 -6.52 -7.04
CA SER A 38 12.10 -7.05 -6.31
C SER A 38 12.23 -6.78 -4.83
N HIS A 39 13.44 -6.97 -4.28
CA HIS A 39 13.75 -6.60 -2.89
C HIS A 39 13.60 -5.09 -2.65
N GLU A 40 14.06 -4.26 -3.56
CA GLU A 40 13.90 -2.81 -3.48
C GLU A 40 12.42 -2.41 -3.46
N LYS A 41 11.60 -2.98 -4.35
CA LYS A 41 10.14 -2.73 -4.37
C LYS A 41 9.44 -3.25 -3.14
N TRP A 42 9.91 -4.35 -2.56
CA TRP A 42 9.42 -4.82 -1.27
C TRP A 42 9.72 -3.83 -0.14
N GLN A 43 10.92 -3.26 -0.07
CA GLN A 43 11.24 -2.22 0.92
C GLN A 43 10.37 -0.98 0.74
N HIS A 44 10.17 -0.53 -0.50
CA HIS A 44 9.25 0.58 -0.79
C HIS A 44 7.81 0.28 -0.37
N TRP A 45 7.34 -0.95 -0.58
CA TRP A 45 6.03 -1.39 -0.11
C TRP A 45 5.90 -1.30 1.41
N GLN A 46 6.91 -1.79 2.15
CA GLN A 46 6.92 -1.71 3.62
C GLN A 46 6.89 -0.24 4.10
N GLN A 47 7.67 0.63 3.46
CA GLN A 47 7.68 2.06 3.75
C GLN A 47 6.32 2.71 3.47
N LEU A 48 5.71 2.42 2.32
CA LEU A 48 4.38 2.92 1.95
C LEU A 48 3.34 2.57 3.00
N VAL A 49 3.27 1.29 3.42
CA VAL A 49 2.29 0.85 4.42
C VAL A 49 2.52 1.57 5.75
N SER A 50 3.77 1.70 6.18
CA SER A 50 4.12 2.42 7.41
C SER A 50 3.71 3.90 7.34
N SER A 51 4.03 4.57 6.23
CA SER A 51 3.66 5.97 6.01
C SER A 51 2.15 6.18 5.96
N ILE A 52 1.40 5.31 5.28
CA ILE A 52 -0.07 5.39 5.23
C ILE A 52 -0.67 5.26 6.64
N LYS A 53 -0.19 4.30 7.44
CA LYS A 53 -0.66 4.08 8.81
C LYS A 53 -0.34 5.26 9.76
N ALA A 54 0.60 6.13 9.41
CA ALA A 54 0.97 7.30 10.21
C ALA A 54 -0.01 8.48 10.06
N PHE A 55 -0.87 8.47 9.04
CA PHE A 55 -1.91 9.49 8.86
C PHE A 55 -3.25 9.00 9.41
N ASP A 56 -4.01 9.90 10.02
CA ASP A 56 -5.42 9.63 10.26
C ASP A 56 -6.22 9.65 8.95
N GLN A 57 -7.33 8.92 8.96
CA GLN A 57 -8.18 8.74 7.80
C GLN A 57 -8.72 10.05 7.23
N ASN A 58 -9.01 11.05 8.09
CA ASN A 58 -9.56 12.33 7.64
C ASN A 58 -8.52 13.14 6.85
N ILE A 59 -7.25 13.10 7.26
CA ILE A 59 -6.17 13.73 6.49
C ILE A 59 -6.01 13.05 5.13
N LEU A 60 -5.96 11.72 5.09
CA LEU A 60 -5.85 10.97 3.84
C LEU A 60 -7.00 11.28 2.87
N ALA A 61 -8.22 11.40 3.39
CA ALA A 61 -9.39 11.81 2.60
C ALA A 61 -9.20 13.16 1.92
N LYS A 62 -8.80 14.17 2.70
CA LYS A 62 -8.57 15.54 2.20
C LYS A 62 -7.47 15.58 1.14
N LEU A 63 -6.39 14.82 1.33
CA LEU A 63 -5.27 14.77 0.40
C LEU A 63 -5.69 14.16 -0.95
N ILE A 64 -6.42 13.05 -0.93
CA ILE A 64 -6.89 12.42 -2.18
C ILE A 64 -7.92 13.32 -2.88
N GLU A 65 -8.83 13.96 -2.14
CA GLU A 65 -9.79 14.91 -2.72
C GLU A 65 -9.11 16.11 -3.37
N ALA A 66 -8.01 16.61 -2.80
CA ALA A 66 -7.25 17.70 -3.40
C ALA A 66 -6.58 17.31 -4.72
N GLY A 67 -6.13 16.06 -4.87
CA GLY A 67 -5.49 15.56 -6.10
C GLY A 67 -6.45 15.25 -7.26
N HIS A 68 -7.76 15.23 -7.02
CA HIS A 68 -8.78 15.04 -8.05
C HIS A 68 -9.36 16.36 -8.61
N ARG A 69 -8.80 17.50 -8.20
CA ARG A 69 -9.15 18.83 -8.71
C ARG A 69 -8.20 19.24 -9.82
#